data_AF-A0A3D5Y1K1-F1
#
_entry.id   AF-A0A3D5Y1K1-F1
#
_cell.length_a   1.000
_cell.length_b   1.000
_cell.length_c   1.000
_cell.angle_alpha   90.00
_cell.angle_beta   90.00
_cell.angle_gamma   90.00
#
_symmetry.space_group_name_H-M   'P 1'
#
loop_
_entity.id
_entity.type
_entity.pdbx_description
1 polymer ?
#
loop_
_entity_poly.entity_id
_entity_poly.type
_entity_poly.pdbx_seq_one_letter_code
_entity_poly.pdbx_strand_id
1 'polypeptide(L)'
;MDLRIARDGSWHYQGSPISRVRLVRLLSTVIRREGDEYFLVSPEQKLRIRVDDAPFVAVEMESEGQGQTQRLLFRTNVNDVVAAGREHPMRVVEHGPAAEPAPYLLVRDGLEALISRAVYYQLAAMVIPASEGDAGVLGVWSDGCFFTLGRA
;
A
#
# COMPACT_ATOMS: atom_id res chain seq x y z
N MET A 1 -8.55 -13.28 -20.86
CA MET A 1 -7.82 -12.01 -21.01
C MET A 1 -6.86 -11.93 -19.84
N ASP A 2 -5.55 -11.94 -20.09
CA ASP A 2 -4.53 -12.11 -19.06
C ASP A 2 -3.86 -10.76 -18.75
N LEU A 3 -4.62 -9.91 -18.05
CA LEU A 3 -4.12 -8.65 -17.51
C LEU A 3 -3.73 -8.87 -16.05
N ARG A 4 -2.47 -8.61 -15.73
CA ARG A 4 -1.88 -8.88 -14.43
C ARG A 4 -1.17 -7.65 -13.87
N ILE A 5 -1.38 -7.36 -12.60
CA ILE A 5 -0.57 -6.46 -11.80
C ILE A 5 0.37 -7.34 -10.97
N ALA A 6 1.66 -7.28 -11.27
CA ALA A 6 2.67 -7.98 -10.50
C ALA A 6 2.90 -7.31 -9.14
N ARG A 7 3.53 -8.02 -8.21
CA ARG A 7 3.80 -7.53 -6.85
C ARG A 7 4.61 -6.22 -6.80
N ASP A 8 5.49 -5.99 -7.78
CA ASP A 8 6.26 -4.74 -7.92
C ASP A 8 5.45 -3.58 -8.51
N GLY A 9 4.16 -3.79 -8.79
CA GLY A 9 3.26 -2.81 -9.40
C GLY A 9 3.36 -2.73 -10.92
N SER A 10 4.17 -3.58 -11.57
CA SER A 10 4.24 -3.63 -13.03
C SER A 10 2.99 -4.29 -13.64
N TRP A 11 2.48 -3.69 -14.71
CA TRP A 11 1.31 -4.20 -15.43
C TRP A 11 1.75 -5.05 -16.62
N HIS A 12 1.12 -6.21 -16.81
CA HIS A 12 1.41 -7.15 -17.89
C HIS A 12 0.14 -7.51 -18.63
N TYR A 13 0.19 -7.52 -19.95
CA TYR A 13 -0.88 -8.02 -20.81
C TYR A 13 -0.34 -9.14 -21.68
N GLN A 14 -0.95 -10.33 -21.60
CA GLN A 14 -0.49 -11.52 -22.33
C GLN A 14 1.00 -11.81 -22.08
N GLY A 15 1.44 -11.67 -20.83
CA GLY A 15 2.82 -11.88 -20.41
C GLY A 15 3.83 -10.78 -20.80
N SER A 16 3.40 -9.74 -21.53
CA SER A 16 4.26 -8.63 -21.94
C SER A 16 4.04 -7.39 -21.07
N PRO A 17 5.09 -6.70 -20.62
CA PRO A 17 4.96 -5.53 -19.76
C PRO A 17 4.33 -4.33 -20.49
N ILE A 18 3.49 -3.59 -19.78
CA ILE A 18 2.88 -2.34 -20.25
C ILE A 18 3.70 -1.16 -19.70
N SER A 19 4.57 -0.58 -20.52
CA SER A 19 5.42 0.56 -20.12
C SER A 19 4.73 1.93 -20.17
N ARG A 20 3.51 1.99 -20.74
CA ARG A 20 2.77 3.25 -20.93
C ARG A 20 2.17 3.74 -19.61
N VAL A 21 2.93 4.54 -18.87
CA VAL A 21 2.54 5.09 -17.55
C VAL A 21 1.16 5.75 -17.57
N ARG A 22 0.85 6.56 -18.58
CA ARG A 22 -0.47 7.22 -18.68
C ARG A 22 -1.63 6.22 -18.79
N LEU A 23 -1.43 5.10 -19.49
CA LEU A 23 -2.44 4.05 -19.63
C LEU A 23 -2.63 3.32 -18.30
N VAL A 24 -1.54 2.95 -17.63
CA VAL A 24 -1.58 2.31 -16.29
C VAL A 24 -2.32 3.19 -15.29
N ARG A 25 -2.04 4.50 -15.26
CA ARG A 25 -2.76 5.46 -14.41
C ARG A 25 -4.23 5.60 -14.76
N LEU A 26 -4.59 5.55 -16.04
CA LEU A 26 -6.00 5.59 -16.42
C LEU A 26 -6.73 4.35 -15.92
N LEU A 27 -6.17 3.16 -16.18
CA LEU A 27 -6.77 1.89 -15.79
C LEU A 27 -6.82 1.71 -14.27
N SER A 28 -5.86 2.25 -13.51
CA SER A 28 -5.87 2.16 -12.04
C SER A 28 -7.08 2.85 -11.38
N THR A 29 -7.66 3.87 -12.03
CA THR A 29 -8.83 4.59 -11.50
C THR A 29 -10.12 3.78 -11.55
N VAL A 30 -10.19 2.83 -12.47
CA VAL A 30 -11.37 1.97 -12.69
C VAL A 30 -11.22 0.59 -12.02
N ILE A 31 -10.16 0.38 -11.22
CA ILE A 31 -10.05 -0.83 -10.40
C ILE A 31 -11.16 -0.83 -9.35
N ARG A 32 -11.79 -1.98 -9.18
CA ARG A 32 -12.70 -2.28 -8.06
C ARG A 32 -12.31 -3.61 -7.44
N ARG A 33 -12.46 -3.68 -6.11
CA ARG A 33 -12.31 -4.92 -5.34
C ARG A 33 -13.68 -5.44 -4.97
N GLU A 34 -13.90 -6.73 -5.18
CA GLU A 34 -15.10 -7.43 -4.73
C GLU A 34 -14.68 -8.72 -4.03
N GLY A 35 -14.86 -8.78 -2.72
CA GLY A 35 -14.25 -9.82 -1.89
C GLY A 35 -12.72 -9.78 -2.01
N ASP A 36 -12.13 -10.88 -2.45
CA ASP A 36 -10.69 -11.03 -2.67
C ASP A 36 -10.29 -10.91 -4.15
N GLU A 37 -11.21 -10.48 -5.01
CA GLU A 37 -11.01 -10.39 -6.45
C GLU A 37 -10.96 -8.94 -6.94
N TYR A 38 -10.24 -8.72 -8.04
CA TYR A 38 -10.03 -7.40 -8.63
C TYR A 38 -10.57 -7.34 -10.06
N PHE A 39 -11.18 -6.20 -10.40
CA PHE A 39 -11.80 -5.95 -11.69
C PHE A 39 -11.46 -4.56 -12.20
N LEU A 40 -11.37 -4.39 -13.51
CA LEU A 40 -11.54 -3.09 -14.18
C LEU A 40 -13.01 -2.93 -14.55
N VAL A 41 -13.62 -1.83 -14.12
CA VAL A 41 -15.06 -1.59 -14.27
C VAL A 41 -15.31 -0.29 -15.03
N SER A 42 -16.03 -0.40 -16.14
CA SER A 42 -16.64 0.71 -16.88
C SER A 42 -18.15 0.48 -16.99
N PRO A 43 -18.95 1.46 -17.45
CA PRO A 43 -20.41 1.29 -17.57
C PRO A 43 -20.82 0.06 -18.42
N GLU A 44 -20.06 -0.23 -19.48
CA GLU A 44 -20.39 -1.28 -20.45
C GLU A 44 -19.68 -2.61 -20.16
N GLN A 45 -18.64 -2.60 -19.30
CA GLN A 45 -17.76 -3.77 -19.16
C GLN A 45 -17.22 -3.91 -17.74
N LYS A 46 -17.19 -5.17 -17.28
CA LYS A 46 -16.45 -5.60 -16.09
C LYS A 46 -15.45 -6.68 -16.48
N LEU A 47 -14.17 -6.40 -16.31
CA LEU A 47 -13.08 -7.32 -16.67
C LEU A 47 -12.31 -7.71 -15.42
N ARG A 48 -12.28 -9.02 -15.10
CA ARG A 48 -11.42 -9.53 -14.03
C ARG A 48 -9.95 -9.38 -14.40
N ILE A 49 -9.13 -8.96 -13.43
CA ILE A 49 -7.67 -8.90 -13.54
C ILE A 49 -7.02 -9.76 -12.46
N ARG A 50 -5.78 -10.18 -12.72
CA ARG A 50 -4.96 -10.83 -11.70
C ARG A 50 -4.14 -9.77 -10.97
N VAL A 51 -4.15 -9.81 -9.65
CA VAL A 51 -3.28 -9.00 -8.80
C VAL A 51 -2.49 -9.97 -7.94
N ASP A 52 -1.16 -9.94 -8.05
CA ASP A 52 -0.33 -10.90 -7.32
C ASP A 52 -0.26 -10.62 -5.82
N ASP A 53 -0.42 -9.35 -5.41
CA ASP A 53 -0.35 -8.92 -4.00
C ASP A 53 -1.29 -7.73 -3.74
N ALA A 54 -0.90 -6.53 -4.15
CA ALA A 54 -1.71 -5.31 -4.06
C ALA A 54 -1.78 -4.60 -5.42
N PRO A 55 -2.86 -3.86 -5.73
CA PRO A 55 -3.00 -3.16 -7.00
C PRO A 55 -2.02 -1.98 -7.14
N PHE A 56 -1.49 -1.47 -6.03
CA PHE A 56 -0.56 -0.34 -5.98
C PHE A 56 0.67 -0.67 -5.15
N VAL A 57 1.74 0.10 -5.35
CA VAL A 57 2.94 0.09 -4.52
C VAL A 57 3.21 1.51 -4.03
N ALA A 58 3.38 1.72 -2.72
CA ALA A 58 3.83 2.99 -2.17
C ALA A 58 5.36 3.08 -2.30
N VAL A 59 5.80 3.98 -3.18
CA VAL A 59 7.20 4.09 -3.64
C VAL A 59 7.95 5.24 -3.01
N GLU A 60 7.25 6.25 -2.52
CA GLU A 60 7.81 7.40 -1.81
C GLU A 60 6.98 7.69 -0.56
N MET A 61 7.62 8.28 0.44
CA MET A 61 7.00 8.78 1.65
C MET A 61 7.64 10.11 2.04
N GLU A 62 6.81 11.07 2.44
CA GLU A 62 7.20 12.32 3.04
C GLU A 62 6.62 12.39 4.46
N SER A 63 7.36 12.94 5.40
CA SER A 63 6.92 13.18 6.77
C SER A 63 6.83 14.67 7.04
N GLU A 64 5.65 15.13 7.45
CA GLU A 64 5.40 16.52 7.83
C GLU A 64 5.11 16.61 9.33
N GLY A 65 5.63 17.64 10.00
CA GLY A 65 5.45 17.79 11.45
C GLY A 65 6.25 16.77 12.28
N GLN A 66 5.86 16.59 13.54
CA GLN A 66 6.59 15.77 14.51
C GLN A 66 5.63 15.13 15.54
N GLY A 67 6.10 14.08 16.21
CA GLY A 67 5.38 13.45 17.31
C GLY A 67 4.10 12.74 16.88
N GLN A 68 3.08 12.78 17.74
CA GLN A 68 1.81 12.06 17.51
C GLN A 68 0.96 12.66 16.39
N THR A 69 1.16 13.95 16.08
CA THR A 69 0.44 14.68 15.04
C THR A 69 1.24 14.79 13.74
N GLN A 70 2.38 14.09 13.62
CA GLN A 70 3.11 14.02 12.35
C GLN A 70 2.18 13.44 11.26
N ARG A 71 2.44 13.78 10.01
CA ARG A 71 1.66 13.29 8.87
C ARG A 71 2.59 12.56 7.91
N LEU A 72 2.32 11.30 7.67
CA LEU A 72 3.04 10.47 6.72
C LEU A 72 2.27 10.43 5.39
N LEU A 73 2.80 11.11 4.39
CA LEU A 73 2.24 11.18 3.04
C LEU A 73 2.95 10.18 2.14
N PHE A 74 2.19 9.26 1.54
CA PHE A 74 2.71 8.24 0.65
C PHE A 74 2.35 8.54 -0.80
N ARG A 75 3.31 8.39 -1.71
CA ARG A 75 3.04 8.40 -3.15
C ARG A 75 3.06 6.98 -3.69
N THR A 76 2.02 6.61 -4.43
CA THR A 76 1.97 5.31 -5.11
C THR A 76 2.69 5.34 -6.46
N ASN A 77 3.00 4.16 -7.02
CA ASN A 77 3.54 3.99 -8.37
C ASN A 77 2.64 4.55 -9.49
N VAL A 78 1.37 4.83 -9.18
CA VAL A 78 0.42 5.49 -10.09
C VAL A 78 0.21 6.98 -9.79
N ASN A 79 1.03 7.57 -8.91
CA ASN A 79 1.03 8.97 -8.45
C ASN A 79 -0.17 9.40 -7.58
N ASP A 80 -0.93 8.46 -7.02
CA ASP A 80 -1.87 8.81 -5.95
C ASP A 80 -1.07 9.23 -4.71
N VAL A 81 -1.51 10.28 -4.03
CA VAL A 81 -0.92 10.74 -2.76
C VAL A 81 -1.93 10.50 -1.64
N VAL A 82 -1.51 9.76 -0.62
CA VAL A 82 -2.38 9.30 0.47
C VAL A 82 -1.70 9.59 1.81
N ALA A 83 -2.41 10.24 2.72
CA ALA A 83 -1.94 10.41 4.10
C ALA A 83 -2.33 9.19 4.93
N ALA A 84 -1.39 8.53 5.60
CA ALA A 84 -1.73 7.49 6.57
C ALA A 84 -2.52 8.11 7.74
N GLY A 85 -3.65 7.50 8.08
CA GLY A 85 -4.57 8.04 9.09
C GLY A 85 -5.78 7.13 9.28
N ARG A 86 -6.83 7.64 9.92
CA ARG A 86 -8.04 6.85 10.21
C ARG A 86 -8.75 6.34 8.96
N GLU A 87 -8.79 7.14 7.90
CA GLU A 87 -9.44 6.78 6.62
C GLU A 87 -8.53 5.93 5.73
N HIS A 88 -7.23 5.99 5.97
CA HIS A 88 -6.19 5.31 5.21
C HIS A 88 -5.25 4.56 6.17
N PRO A 89 -5.75 3.54 6.89
CA PRO A 89 -4.95 2.85 7.88
C PRO A 89 -3.80 2.07 7.24
N MET A 90 -2.71 1.93 7.99
CA MET A 90 -1.64 1.00 7.68
C MET A 90 -1.80 -0.31 8.46
N ARG A 91 -1.36 -1.41 7.86
CA ARG A 91 -1.28 -2.72 8.52
C ARG A 91 -0.06 -3.49 8.03
N VAL A 92 0.50 -4.37 8.86
CA VAL A 92 1.57 -5.30 8.48
C VAL A 92 1.04 -6.71 8.44
N VAL A 93 1.39 -7.45 7.40
CA VAL A 93 1.18 -8.90 7.29
C VAL A 93 2.53 -9.58 7.21
N GLU A 94 2.68 -10.67 7.93
CA GLU A 94 3.87 -11.52 7.84
C GLU A 94 3.63 -12.60 6.77
N HIS A 95 4.56 -12.71 5.81
CA HIS A 95 4.49 -13.70 4.73
C HIS A 95 5.51 -14.81 4.90
N GLY A 96 5.08 -16.03 4.56
CA GLY A 96 5.95 -17.20 4.46
C GLY A 96 6.47 -17.71 5.82
N PRO A 97 7.29 -18.77 5.80
CA PRO A 97 7.79 -19.41 7.02
C PRO A 97 8.79 -18.53 7.80
N ALA A 98 9.40 -17.54 7.14
CA ALA A 98 10.31 -16.57 7.76
C ALA A 98 9.61 -15.34 8.34
N ALA A 99 8.27 -15.27 8.26
CA ALA A 99 7.46 -14.15 8.74
C ALA A 99 7.95 -12.79 8.20
N GLU A 100 8.26 -12.71 6.90
CA GLU A 100 8.73 -11.46 6.30
C GLU A 100 7.62 -10.40 6.32
N PRO A 101 7.85 -9.21 6.90
CA PRO A 101 6.82 -8.19 7.01
C PRO A 101 6.54 -7.53 5.64
N ALA A 102 5.26 -7.51 5.26
CA ALA A 102 4.72 -6.71 4.17
C ALA A 102 3.74 -5.68 4.73
N PRO A 103 4.11 -4.39 4.73
CA PRO A 103 3.23 -3.32 5.15
C PRO A 103 2.32 -2.91 4.00
N TYR A 104 1.07 -2.58 4.32
CA TYR A 104 0.08 -2.09 3.36
C TYR A 104 -0.54 -0.80 3.86
N LEU A 105 -0.89 0.09 2.94
CA LEU A 105 -1.64 1.32 3.19
C LEU A 105 -2.96 1.27 2.42
N LEU A 106 -4.09 1.51 3.09
CA LEU A 106 -5.37 1.64 2.40
C LEU A 106 -5.40 2.92 1.55
N VAL A 107 -5.61 2.79 0.25
CA VAL A 107 -5.66 3.92 -0.69
C VAL A 107 -7.09 4.41 -0.87
N ARG A 108 -8.02 3.54 -1.24
CA ARG A 108 -9.45 3.83 -1.44
C ARG A 108 -10.25 2.56 -1.63
N ASP A 109 -11.54 2.54 -1.30
CA ASP A 109 -12.49 1.49 -1.71
C ASP A 109 -11.99 0.04 -1.50
N GLY A 110 -11.25 -0.23 -0.42
CA GLY A 110 -10.65 -1.54 -0.13
C GLY A 110 -9.41 -1.90 -0.98
N LEU A 111 -8.96 -1.00 -1.84
CA LEU A 111 -7.71 -1.07 -2.60
C LEU A 111 -6.55 -0.54 -1.77
N GLU A 112 -5.52 -1.36 -1.65
CA GLU A 112 -4.35 -1.08 -0.83
C GLU A 112 -3.11 -0.88 -1.72
N ALA A 113 -2.11 -0.20 -1.16
CA ALA A 113 -0.77 -0.15 -1.69
C ALA A 113 0.15 -0.99 -0.82
N LEU A 114 0.91 -1.90 -1.43
CA LEU A 114 2.05 -2.53 -0.76
C LEU A 114 3.11 -1.44 -0.54
N ILE A 115 3.56 -1.26 0.69
CA ILE A 115 4.64 -0.33 1.00
C ILE A 115 5.96 -0.96 0.54
N SER A 116 6.65 -0.26 -0.36
CA SER A 116 7.92 -0.75 -0.89
C SER A 116 8.96 -0.94 0.22
N ARG A 117 9.90 -1.86 0.02
CA ARG A 117 10.97 -2.12 0.99
C ARG A 117 11.77 -0.86 1.35
N ALA A 118 12.01 0.02 0.37
CA ALA A 118 12.72 1.28 0.60
C ALA A 118 11.94 2.20 1.55
N VAL A 119 10.63 2.37 1.33
CA VAL A 119 9.76 3.16 2.20
C VAL A 119 9.60 2.50 3.57
N TYR A 120 9.49 1.17 3.63
CA TYR A 120 9.42 0.45 4.89
C TYR A 120 10.65 0.66 5.77
N TYR A 121 11.86 0.68 5.19
CA TYR A 121 13.06 1.00 5.97
C TYR A 121 13.07 2.44 6.51
N GLN A 122 12.47 3.40 5.78
CA GLN A 122 12.30 4.75 6.30
C GLN A 122 11.32 4.77 7.48
N LEU A 123 10.21 4.04 7.39
CA LEU A 123 9.28 3.85 8.52
C LEU A 123 9.96 3.20 9.72
N ALA A 124 10.74 2.14 9.50
CA ALA A 124 11.47 1.43 10.54
C ALA A 124 12.49 2.33 11.25
N ALA A 125 13.05 3.35 10.59
CA ALA A 125 13.93 4.32 11.22
C ALA A 125 13.20 5.32 12.13
N MET A 126 11.86 5.39 12.05
CA MET A 126 11.02 6.31 12.81
C MET A 126 10.19 5.62 13.91
N VAL A 127 10.31 4.30 14.08
CA VAL A 127 9.47 3.58 15.04
C VAL A 127 9.73 4.01 16.46
N ILE A 128 8.65 4.08 17.23
CA ILE A 128 8.67 4.30 18.67
C ILE A 128 7.83 3.22 19.37
N PRO A 129 8.06 2.98 20.68
CA PRO A 129 7.19 2.12 21.49
C PRO A 129 5.76 2.67 21.56
N ALA A 130 4.77 1.79 21.54
CA ALA A 130 3.35 2.17 21.65
C ALA A 130 3.00 2.85 22.99
N SER A 131 3.63 2.41 24.08
CA SER A 131 3.48 3.00 25.42
C SER A 131 4.62 2.59 26.36
N GLU A 132 4.78 3.32 27.46
CA GLU A 132 5.61 2.91 28.60
C GLU A 132 4.94 1.74 29.35
N GLY A 133 5.03 0.53 28.79
CA GLY A 133 4.46 -0.67 29.42
C GLY A 133 4.09 -1.78 28.45
N ASP A 134 3.80 -1.44 27.19
CA ASP A 134 3.66 -2.41 26.10
C ASP A 134 5.06 -2.71 25.54
N ALA A 135 5.86 -3.38 26.38
CA ALA A 135 7.26 -3.71 26.13
C ALA A 135 7.37 -4.71 24.98
N GLY A 136 7.33 -4.19 23.76
CA GLY A 136 7.48 -4.98 22.56
C GLY A 136 6.86 -4.30 21.34
N VAL A 137 5.74 -3.59 21.45
CA VAL A 137 5.05 -3.08 20.26
C VAL A 137 5.74 -1.82 19.71
N LEU A 138 6.26 -1.92 18.48
CA LEU A 138 6.89 -0.83 17.76
C LEU A 138 6.01 -0.37 16.60
N GLY A 139 5.91 0.94 16.43
CA GLY A 139 5.08 1.53 15.40
C GLY A 139 5.38 3.00 15.15
N VAL A 140 4.60 3.63 14.28
CA VAL A 140 4.74 5.03 13.91
C VAL A 140 3.43 5.78 14.12
N TRP A 141 3.51 7.07 14.41
CA TRP A 141 2.34 7.93 14.41
C TRP A 141 2.12 8.53 13.02
N SER A 142 0.86 8.66 12.63
CA SER A 142 0.46 9.56 11.55
C SER A 142 -0.96 10.04 11.78
N ASP A 143 -1.16 11.36 11.68
CA ASP A 143 -2.46 12.02 11.80
C ASP A 143 -3.23 11.61 13.08
N GLY A 144 -2.52 11.58 14.22
CA GLY A 144 -3.08 11.20 15.51
C GLY A 144 -3.41 9.70 15.66
N CYS A 145 -3.00 8.86 14.70
CA CYS A 145 -3.19 7.41 14.73
C CYS A 145 -1.84 6.70 14.91
N PHE A 146 -1.79 5.69 15.78
CA PHE A 146 -0.60 4.84 15.94
C PHE A 146 -0.73 3.58 15.08
N PHE A 147 0.28 3.30 14.26
CA PHE A 147 0.32 2.16 13.35
C PHE A 147 1.45 1.22 13.76
N THR A 148 1.11 0.03 14.24
CA THR A 148 2.06 -1.02 14.61
C THR A 148 2.78 -1.56 13.37
N LEU A 149 4.11 -1.62 13.43
CA LEU A 149 4.97 -2.17 12.38
C LEU A 149 5.64 -3.49 12.76
N GLY A 150 5.76 -3.78 14.05
CA GLY A 150 6.35 -5.03 14.51
C GLY A 150 6.42 -5.13 16.03
N ARG A 151 7.07 -6.19 16.50
CA ARG A 151 7.41 -6.40 17.91
C ARG A 151 8.93 -6.50 18.09
N ALA A 152 9.46 -5.91 19.17
CA ALA A 152 10.85 -5.97 19.61
C ALA A 152 11.16 -7.28 20.34
#